data_AF-V4TZM7-F1
#
_entry.id   AF-V4TZM7-F1
#
_cell.length_a   1.000
_cell.length_b   1.000
_cell.length_c   1.000
_cell.angle_alpha   90.00
_cell.angle_beta   90.00
_cell.angle_gamma   90.00
#
_symmetry.space_group_name_H-M   'P 1'
#
loop_
_entity.id
_entity.type
_entity.pdbx_description
1 polymer ?
#
loop_
_entity_poly.entity_id
_entity_poly.type
_entity_poly.pdbx_seq_one_letter_code
_entity_poly.pdbx_strand_id
1 'polypeptide(L)'
;MEAGSNGEEPTSWDELYSINLMPSELFLKFRKEIEGFRVGVNLEFYNAPVNEYQAKIILKPLSPNRPWKFIYEPIHQDVRILSKKIPVTKFLNLQVGIGHNFQLHATGWKWKLTTCFGGDGVSRIRNKTSLGLCPGVDFRFGWRADYVLPEITGQVP
;
A
#
# COMPACT_ATOMS: atom_id res chain seq x y z
N MET A 1 23.08 56.35 -18.29
CA MET A 1 22.51 55.53 -17.21
C MET A 1 21.62 54.50 -17.88
N GLU A 2 22.13 53.29 -18.09
CA GLU A 2 21.33 52.19 -18.64
C GLU A 2 20.36 51.71 -17.56
N ALA A 3 19.07 51.80 -17.85
CA ALA A 3 18.04 51.24 -17.00
C ALA A 3 18.05 49.72 -17.18
N GLY A 4 18.37 49.00 -16.11
CA GLY A 4 18.23 47.55 -16.07
C GLY A 4 16.75 47.17 -16.24
N SER A 5 16.44 46.47 -17.33
CA SER A 5 15.17 45.75 -17.46
C SER A 5 15.43 44.26 -17.26
N ASN A 6 15.42 43.82 -16.00
CA ASN A 6 15.10 42.43 -15.67
C ASN A 6 13.63 42.21 -16.04
N GLY A 7 13.38 41.87 -17.30
CA GLY A 7 12.07 41.45 -17.79
C GLY A 7 11.94 39.94 -17.74
N GLU A 8 11.96 39.35 -16.54
CA GLU A 8 11.34 38.04 -16.35
C GLU A 8 9.83 38.29 -16.30
N GLU A 9 9.10 37.81 -17.31
CA GLU A 9 7.65 37.83 -17.31
C GLU A 9 7.13 37.13 -16.04
N PRO A 10 6.10 37.68 -15.36
CA PRO A 10 5.56 37.04 -14.17
C PRO A 10 5.04 35.65 -14.56
N THR A 11 5.57 34.61 -13.89
CA THR A 11 5.19 33.22 -14.10
C THR A 11 3.68 33.12 -14.09
N SER A 12 3.10 32.65 -15.19
CA SER A 12 1.64 32.60 -15.33
C SER A 12 1.08 31.65 -14.27
N TRP A 13 -0.13 31.93 -13.75
CA TRP A 13 -0.76 31.06 -12.76
C TRP A 13 -0.86 29.61 -13.27
N ASP A 14 -1.02 29.41 -14.57
CA ASP A 14 -1.08 28.08 -15.20
C ASP A 14 0.28 27.35 -15.19
N GLU A 15 1.40 28.05 -15.13
CA GLU A 15 2.75 27.46 -14.97
C GLU A 15 3.05 27.06 -13.51
N LEU A 16 2.35 27.65 -12.53
CA LEU A 16 2.53 27.35 -11.11
C LEU A 16 1.71 26.12 -10.65
N TYR A 17 0.71 25.69 -11.43
CA TYR A 17 -0.19 24.59 -11.07
C TYR A 17 -0.29 23.54 -12.18
N SER A 18 0.47 22.45 -12.04
CA SER A 18 0.30 21.25 -12.88
C SER A 18 -0.77 20.33 -12.30
N ILE A 19 -1.89 20.15 -13.02
CA ILE A 19 -2.89 19.14 -12.69
C ILE A 19 -2.55 17.85 -13.42
N ASN A 20 -1.83 16.94 -12.75
CA ASN A 20 -1.59 15.62 -13.29
C ASN A 20 -2.78 14.70 -13.01
N LEU A 21 -3.55 14.39 -14.06
CA LEU A 21 -4.70 13.47 -14.00
C LEU A 21 -4.29 11.99 -14.15
N MET A 22 -3.00 11.70 -14.38
CA MET A 22 -2.51 10.33 -14.47
C MET A 22 -2.53 9.67 -13.08
N PRO A 23 -3.20 8.51 -12.92
CA PRO A 23 -3.20 7.82 -11.64
C PRO A 23 -1.79 7.39 -11.28
N SER A 24 -1.33 7.82 -10.10
CA SER A 24 -0.02 7.45 -9.56
C SER A 24 0.08 5.96 -9.20
N GLU A 25 -1.05 5.36 -8.81
CA GLU A 25 -1.16 3.95 -8.46
C GLU A 25 -2.39 3.33 -9.14
N LEU A 26 -2.21 2.21 -9.85
CA LEU A 26 -3.30 1.39 -10.38
C LEU A 26 -3.27 0.01 -9.71
N PHE A 27 -4.41 -0.43 -9.18
CA PHE A 27 -4.53 -1.71 -8.49
C PHE A 27 -5.63 -2.57 -9.10
N LEU A 28 -5.27 -3.73 -9.64
CA LEU A 28 -6.22 -4.78 -10.01
C LEU A 28 -6.18 -5.87 -8.95
N LYS A 29 -7.31 -6.13 -8.29
CA LYS A 29 -7.40 -7.07 -7.16
C LYS A 29 -8.49 -8.10 -7.39
N PHE A 30 -8.08 -9.27 -7.84
CA PHE A 30 -8.97 -10.43 -7.94
C PHE A 30 -9.07 -11.08 -6.57
N ARG A 31 -10.29 -11.47 -6.17
CA ARG A 31 -10.53 -12.15 -4.90
C ARG A 31 -11.55 -13.25 -5.10
N LYS A 32 -11.28 -14.42 -4.53
CA LYS A 32 -12.20 -15.56 -4.51
C LYS A 32 -12.21 -16.17 -3.12
N GLU A 33 -13.39 -16.55 -2.66
CA GLU A 33 -13.57 -17.30 -1.43
C GLU A 33 -13.70 -18.79 -1.76
N ILE A 34 -12.89 -19.62 -1.11
CA ILE A 34 -12.79 -21.07 -1.35
C ILE A 34 -12.62 -21.72 0.01
N GLU A 35 -13.54 -22.60 0.41
CA GLU A 35 -13.44 -23.46 1.60
C GLU A 35 -12.99 -22.73 2.88
N GLY A 36 -13.54 -21.56 3.16
CA GLY A 36 -13.20 -20.79 4.36
C GLY A 36 -11.91 -19.95 4.25
N PHE A 37 -11.31 -19.87 3.06
CA PHE A 37 -10.18 -19.01 2.75
C PHE A 37 -10.56 -17.94 1.73
N ARG A 38 -9.93 -16.77 1.85
CA ARG A 38 -9.91 -15.75 0.81
C ARG A 38 -8.57 -15.79 0.08
N VAL A 39 -8.63 -16.19 -1.18
CA VAL A 39 -7.51 -16.13 -2.12
C VAL A 39 -7.61 -14.82 -2.89
N GLY A 40 -6.50 -14.11 -3.05
CA GLY A 40 -6.45 -12.89 -3.83
C GLY A 40 -5.21 -12.80 -4.68
N VAL A 41 -5.36 -12.24 -5.88
CA VAL A 41 -4.26 -11.87 -6.76
C VAL A 41 -4.32 -10.36 -6.92
N ASN A 42 -3.27 -9.68 -6.46
CA ASN A 42 -3.11 -8.24 -6.66
C ASN A 42 -2.06 -8.01 -7.75
N LEU A 43 -2.42 -7.19 -8.73
CA LEU A 43 -1.50 -6.56 -9.67
C LEU A 43 -1.48 -5.07 -9.32
N GLU A 44 -0.31 -4.57 -8.96
CA GLU A 44 -0.10 -3.21 -8.49
C GLU A 44 0.88 -2.53 -9.46
N PHE A 45 0.50 -1.38 -10.02
CA PHE A 45 1.30 -0.59 -10.95
C PHE A 45 1.50 0.80 -10.35
N TYR A 46 2.74 1.26 -10.32
CA TYR A 46 3.14 2.54 -9.75
C TYR A 46 3.79 3.36 -10.87
N ASN A 47 3.25 4.55 -11.15
CA ASN A 47 3.64 5.37 -12.30
C ASN A 47 4.64 6.50 -11.93
N ALA A 48 4.97 6.68 -10.65
CA ALA A 48 5.89 7.72 -10.20
C ALA A 48 6.58 7.31 -8.88
N PRO A 49 7.90 7.59 -8.71
CA PRO A 49 8.82 8.22 -9.66
C PRO A 49 9.41 7.25 -10.72
N VAL A 50 9.26 5.94 -10.53
CA VAL A 50 9.72 4.91 -11.46
C VAL A 50 8.53 4.00 -11.77
N ASN A 51 8.38 3.61 -13.03
CA ASN A 51 7.35 2.66 -13.46
C ASN A 51 7.66 1.28 -12.86
N GLU A 52 7.03 0.97 -11.74
CA GLU A 52 7.20 -0.31 -11.05
C GLU A 52 5.90 -1.11 -11.11
N TYR A 53 6.03 -2.43 -11.23
CA TYR A 53 4.91 -3.34 -11.18
C TYR A 53 5.17 -4.45 -10.16
N GLN A 54 4.11 -4.86 -9.47
CA GLN A 54 4.20 -5.88 -8.45
C GLN A 54 3.00 -6.82 -8.54
N ALA A 55 3.29 -8.11 -8.60
CA ALA A 55 2.29 -9.17 -8.45
C ALA A 55 2.36 -9.73 -7.03
N LYS A 56 1.20 -9.92 -6.39
CA LYS A 56 1.09 -10.54 -5.06
C LYS A 56 -0.01 -11.58 -5.06
N ILE A 57 0.31 -12.79 -4.66
CA ILE A 57 -0.66 -13.81 -4.28
C ILE A 57 -0.88 -13.70 -2.78
N ILE A 58 -2.14 -13.59 -2.37
CA ILE A 58 -2.55 -13.39 -0.98
C ILE A 58 -3.48 -14.52 -0.59
N LEU A 59 -3.18 -15.15 0.53
CA LEU A 59 -4.08 -16.11 1.16
C LEU A 59 -4.33 -15.68 2.60
N LYS A 60 -5.59 -15.64 3.01
CA LYS A 60 -5.95 -15.47 4.42
C LYS A 60 -7.22 -16.25 4.73
N PRO A 61 -7.34 -16.84 5.92
CA PRO A 61 -8.59 -17.47 6.35
C PRO A 61 -9.69 -16.41 6.56
N LEU A 62 -10.94 -16.85 6.41
CA LEU A 62 -12.14 -16.05 6.68
C LEU A 62 -12.50 -16.04 8.17
N SER A 63 -12.06 -17.06 8.92
CA SER A 63 -12.33 -17.18 10.35
C SER A 63 -11.60 -16.09 11.15
N PRO A 64 -12.31 -15.34 12.01
CA PRO A 64 -11.69 -14.30 12.84
C PRO A 64 -10.68 -14.87 13.86
N ASN A 65 -10.80 -16.15 14.20
CA ASN A 65 -9.94 -16.85 15.16
C ASN A 65 -8.61 -17.33 14.57
N ARG A 66 -8.41 -17.18 13.25
CA ARG A 66 -7.14 -17.54 12.57
C ARG A 66 -6.54 -16.31 11.90
N PRO A 67 -6.08 -15.30 12.64
CA PRO A 67 -5.82 -13.99 12.06
C PRO A 67 -4.40 -13.93 11.48
N TRP A 68 -4.17 -14.57 10.33
CA TRP A 68 -2.91 -14.53 9.58
C TRP A 68 -3.13 -14.20 8.10
N LYS A 69 -2.06 -13.82 7.41
CA LYS A 69 -2.04 -13.54 5.98
C LYS A 69 -0.74 -14.07 5.39
N PHE A 70 -0.85 -14.99 4.45
CA PHE A 70 0.24 -15.41 3.58
C PHE A 70 0.30 -14.49 2.36
N ILE A 71 1.51 -14.13 1.98
CA ILE A 71 1.81 -13.30 0.81
C ILE A 71 2.97 -13.95 0.07
N TYR A 72 2.79 -14.17 -1.23
CA TYR A 72 3.87 -14.54 -2.13
C TYR A 72 4.01 -13.49 -3.22
N GLU A 73 5.24 -13.02 -3.42
CA GLU A 73 5.61 -12.10 -4.49
C GLU A 73 6.48 -12.85 -5.50
N PRO A 74 5.91 -13.32 -6.63
CA PRO A 74 6.62 -14.19 -7.56
C PRO A 74 7.85 -13.53 -8.19
N ILE A 75 7.79 -12.23 -8.49
CA ILE A 75 8.88 -11.50 -9.16
C ILE A 75 10.10 -11.37 -8.23
N HIS A 76 9.87 -11.04 -6.96
CA HIS A 76 10.93 -10.93 -5.95
C HIS A 76 11.29 -12.27 -5.29
N GLN A 77 10.57 -13.34 -5.65
CA GLN A 77 10.61 -14.65 -5.02
C GLN A 77 10.59 -14.54 -3.48
N ASP A 78 9.67 -13.71 -2.96
CA ASP A 78 9.55 -13.45 -1.53
C ASP A 78 8.26 -14.06 -0.99
N VAL A 79 8.39 -14.90 0.03
CA VAL A 79 7.27 -15.51 0.75
C VAL A 79 7.21 -14.94 2.15
N ARG A 80 6.02 -14.50 2.58
CA ARG A 80 5.80 -13.95 3.92
C ARG A 80 4.53 -14.49 4.54
N ILE A 81 4.60 -14.78 5.84
CA ILE A 81 3.44 -15.02 6.70
C ILE A 81 3.40 -13.91 7.74
N LEU A 82 2.30 -13.16 7.76
CA LEU A 82 2.07 -12.05 8.67
C LEU A 82 0.90 -12.36 9.60
N SER A 83 1.01 -11.97 10.86
CA SER A 83 -0.13 -11.90 11.78
C SER A 83 -1.10 -10.80 11.34
N LYS A 84 -2.34 -10.84 11.83
CA LYS A 84 -3.18 -9.64 11.89
C LYS A 84 -2.50 -8.63 12.81
N LYS A 85 -2.84 -7.37 12.57
CA LYS A 85 -2.51 -6.27 13.48
C LYS A 85 -3.02 -6.59 14.89
N ILE A 86 -2.09 -6.64 15.84
CA ILE A 86 -2.31 -6.80 17.27
C ILE A 86 -2.33 -5.39 17.86
N PRO A 87 -3.46 -4.92 18.42
CA PRO A 87 -3.50 -3.62 19.08
C PRO A 87 -2.63 -3.66 20.33
N VAL A 88 -1.55 -2.86 20.36
CA VAL A 88 -0.67 -2.71 21.54
C VAL A 88 -1.22 -1.61 22.45
N THR A 89 -1.75 -0.55 21.85
CA THR A 89 -2.42 0.55 22.55
C THR A 89 -3.65 0.99 21.75
N LYS A 90 -4.40 1.98 22.27
CA LYS A 90 -5.51 2.63 21.54
C LYS A 90 -5.07 3.19 20.18
N PHE A 91 -3.79 3.50 20.01
CA PHE A 91 -3.25 4.20 18.84
C PHE A 91 -2.18 3.41 18.08
N LEU A 92 -1.74 2.26 18.58
CA LEU A 92 -0.63 1.48 18.03
C LEU A 92 -1.04 0.03 17.80
N ASN A 93 -0.61 -0.48 16.65
CA ASN A 93 -0.84 -1.84 16.18
C ASN A 93 0.49 -2.47 15.78
N LEU A 94 0.83 -3.59 16.41
CA LEU A 94 1.98 -4.42 16.04
C LEU A 94 1.55 -5.50 15.05
N GLN A 95 2.32 -5.68 13.98
CA GLN A 95 2.19 -6.81 13.09
C GLN A 95 3.53 -7.53 13.07
N VAL A 96 3.51 -8.83 13.30
CA VAL A 96 4.71 -9.67 13.24
C VAL A 96 4.58 -10.64 12.08
N GLY A 97 5.71 -11.11 11.58
CA GLY A 97 5.73 -12.08 10.53
C GLY A 97 7.11 -12.66 10.32
N ILE A 98 7.14 -13.73 9.54
CA ILE A 98 8.36 -14.35 9.05
C ILE A 98 8.30 -14.35 7.54
N GLY A 99 9.44 -14.10 6.90
CA GLY A 99 9.56 -14.19 5.46
C GLY A 99 10.86 -14.84 5.03
N HIS A 100 10.84 -15.38 3.82
CA HIS A 100 12.00 -15.90 3.14
C HIS A 100 12.04 -15.33 1.72
N ASN A 101 13.17 -14.74 1.36
CA ASN A 101 13.46 -14.32 0.01
C ASN A 101 14.40 -15.34 -0.63
N PHE A 102 13.91 -16.03 -1.65
CA PHE A 102 14.67 -17.10 -2.33
C PHE A 102 15.78 -16.55 -3.22
N GLN A 103 15.66 -15.33 -3.76
CA GLN A 103 16.74 -14.70 -4.55
C GLN A 103 17.93 -14.34 -3.69
N LEU A 104 17.67 -13.85 -2.48
CA LEU A 104 18.70 -13.43 -1.52
C LEU A 104 19.10 -14.55 -0.56
N HIS A 105 18.47 -15.72 -0.64
CA HIS A 105 18.61 -16.83 0.29
C HIS A 105 18.50 -16.42 1.77
N ALA A 106 17.63 -15.46 2.06
CA ALA A 106 17.54 -14.82 3.37
C ALA A 106 16.19 -15.08 4.02
N THR A 107 16.21 -15.69 5.21
CA THR A 107 15.05 -15.75 6.11
C THR A 107 15.15 -14.62 7.12
N GLY A 108 14.02 -14.04 7.48
CA GLY A 108 14.00 -13.02 8.53
C GLY A 108 12.66 -12.91 9.22
N TRP A 109 12.73 -12.63 10.51
CA TRP A 109 11.59 -12.11 11.26
C TRP A 109 11.39 -10.64 10.89
N LYS A 110 10.16 -10.28 10.52
CA LYS A 110 9.77 -8.91 10.22
C LYS A 110 8.66 -8.51 11.20
N TRP A 111 8.88 -7.43 11.92
CA TRP A 111 7.82 -6.80 12.71
C TRP A 111 7.62 -5.36 12.25
N LYS A 112 6.38 -4.90 12.33
CA LYS A 112 5.93 -3.60 11.87
C LYS A 112 5.02 -2.98 12.93
N LEU A 113 5.42 -1.83 13.46
CA LEU A 113 4.56 -1.02 14.33
C LEU A 113 3.83 0.02 13.47
N THR A 114 2.50 0.07 13.55
CA THR A 114 1.66 1.01 12.79
C THR A 114 0.74 1.78 13.73
N THR A 115 0.43 3.04 13.41
CA THR A 115 -0.53 3.82 14.18
C THR A 115 -1.94 3.74 13.58
N CYS A 116 -2.97 4.10 14.35
CA CYS A 116 -4.34 4.26 13.90
C CYS A 116 -4.92 5.66 14.12
N PHE A 117 -4.07 6.69 14.26
CA PHE A 117 -4.49 8.09 14.38
C PHE A 117 -5.39 8.59 13.20
N GLY A 118 -5.44 7.88 12.07
CA GLY A 118 -6.30 8.21 10.91
C GLY A 118 -7.69 7.57 10.90
N GLY A 119 -8.08 6.79 11.93
CA GLY A 119 -9.33 6.01 11.96
C GLY A 119 -9.17 4.57 11.44
N ASP A 120 -10.11 3.68 11.80
CA ASP A 120 -10.20 2.26 11.37
C ASP A 120 -8.94 1.39 11.52
N GLY A 121 -8.01 1.72 12.42
CA GLY A 121 -6.81 0.90 12.64
C GLY A 121 -5.67 1.12 11.63
N VAL A 122 -5.67 2.23 10.89
CA VAL A 122 -4.69 2.52 9.83
C VAL A 122 -4.10 3.93 10.00
N SER A 123 -2.78 4.09 9.75
CA SER A 123 -2.06 5.38 9.73
C SER A 123 -2.43 6.23 8.51
N ARG A 124 -3.69 6.24 8.11
CA ARG A 124 -4.14 6.78 6.83
C ARG A 124 -5.54 7.32 6.94
N ILE A 125 -5.73 8.57 6.54
CA ILE A 125 -7.03 9.12 6.20
C ILE A 125 -7.26 8.80 4.72
N ARG A 126 -8.40 8.20 4.40
CA ARG A 126 -8.72 7.87 3.02
C ARG A 126 -10.19 8.10 2.75
N ASN A 127 -10.48 8.82 1.68
CA ASN A 127 -11.82 8.84 1.10
C ASN A 127 -11.85 7.86 -0.08
N LYS A 128 -12.86 7.00 -0.14
CA LYS A 128 -13.09 6.12 -1.30
C LYS A 128 -14.54 6.20 -1.72
N THR A 129 -14.74 6.39 -3.00
CA THR A 129 -16.01 6.17 -3.67
C THR A 129 -15.92 4.86 -4.43
N SER A 130 -16.91 3.99 -4.26
CA SER A 130 -17.02 2.72 -4.99
C SER A 130 -18.21 2.82 -5.94
N LEU A 131 -17.97 2.58 -7.22
CA LEU A 131 -18.98 2.50 -8.27
C LEU A 131 -19.03 1.05 -8.78
N GLY A 132 -20.13 0.36 -8.52
CA GLY A 132 -20.33 -0.99 -9.06
C GLY A 132 -20.64 -0.93 -10.55
N LEU A 133 -19.91 -1.71 -11.36
CA LEU A 133 -20.18 -1.82 -12.80
C LEU A 133 -21.09 -3.01 -13.12
N CYS A 134 -20.72 -4.18 -12.60
CA CYS A 134 -21.45 -5.43 -12.75
C CYS A 134 -21.14 -6.34 -11.56
N PRO A 135 -21.85 -7.48 -11.38
CA PRO A 135 -21.60 -8.39 -10.28
C PRO A 135 -20.13 -8.82 -10.21
N GLY A 136 -19.47 -8.48 -9.09
CA GLY A 136 -18.06 -8.81 -8.85
C GLY A 136 -17.04 -7.81 -9.40
N VAL A 137 -17.45 -6.73 -10.07
CA VAL A 137 -16.55 -5.67 -10.58
C VAL A 137 -16.99 -4.30 -10.07
N ASP A 138 -16.10 -3.64 -9.35
CA ASP A 138 -16.29 -2.28 -8.82
C ASP A 138 -15.09 -1.38 -9.13
N PHE A 139 -15.37 -0.17 -9.64
CA PHE A 139 -14.37 0.90 -9.70
C PHE A 139 -14.28 1.60 -8.35
N ARG A 140 -13.06 1.82 -7.87
CA ARG A 140 -12.81 2.51 -6.60
C ARG A 140 -11.89 3.69 -6.82
N PHE A 141 -12.47 4.88 -6.76
CA PHE A 141 -11.75 6.15 -6.81
C PHE A 141 -11.57 6.67 -5.40
N GLY A 142 -10.47 7.36 -5.11
CA GLY A 142 -10.28 7.90 -3.78
C GLY A 142 -8.92 8.52 -3.57
N TRP A 143 -8.86 9.52 -2.70
CA TRP A 143 -7.62 10.14 -2.26
C TRP A 143 -7.23 9.59 -0.88
N ARG A 144 -5.93 9.63 -0.57
CA ARG A 144 -5.38 9.22 0.73
C ARG A 144 -4.39 10.25 1.22
N ALA A 145 -4.44 10.54 2.52
CA ALA A 145 -3.40 11.23 3.25
C ALA A 145 -2.80 10.23 4.23
N ASP A 146 -1.52 9.91 4.06
CA ASP A 146 -0.77 9.04 4.96
C ASP A 146 0.01 9.89 5.96
N TYR A 147 -0.07 9.56 7.24
CA TYR A 147 0.87 10.07 8.23
C TYR A 147 1.87 8.96 8.56
N VAL A 148 3.13 9.19 8.20
CA VAL A 148 4.22 8.24 8.40
C VAL A 148 4.90 8.56 9.72
N LEU A 149 4.57 7.83 10.78
CA LEU A 149 5.54 7.63 11.85
C LEU A 149 6.72 6.84 11.25
N PRO A 150 7.97 7.11 11.65
CA PRO A 150 9.11 6.35 11.18
C PRO A 150 8.81 4.87 11.33
N GLU A 151 8.90 4.14 10.21
CA GLU A 151 8.65 2.71 10.22
C GLU A 151 9.77 2.06 11.03
N ILE A 152 9.48 1.70 12.28
CA ILE A 152 10.43 0.94 13.08
C ILE A 152 10.26 -0.52 12.65
N THR A 153 11.21 -0.96 11.84
CA THR A 153 11.37 -2.37 11.46
C THR A 153 12.61 -2.90 12.13
N GLY A 154 12.52 -4.10 12.70
CA GLY A 154 13.69 -4.87 13.08
C GLY A 154 13.68 -6.20 12.34
N GLN A 155 14.88 -6.67 11.99
CA GLN A 155 15.13 -8.01 11.53
C GLN A 155 16.01 -8.69 12.56
N VAL A 156 15.57 -9.84 13.05
CA VAL A 156 16.44 -10.76 13.79
C VAL A 156 16.91 -11.81 12.77
N PRO A 157 18.24 -11.98 12.58
CA PRO A 157 18.78 -13.03 11.73
C PRO A 157 18.43 -14.43 12.24
#